data_AF-A0AAP0KLL0-F1
#
_entry.id   AF-A0AAP0KLL0-F1
#
_cell.length_a   1.000
_cell.length_b   1.000
_cell.length_c   1.000
_cell.angle_alpha   90.00
_cell.angle_beta   90.00
_cell.angle_gamma   90.00
#
_symmetry.space_group_name_H-M   'P 1'
#
loop_
_entity.id
_entity.type
_entity.pdbx_description
1 polymer ?
#
loop_
_entity_poly.entity_id
_entity_poly.type
_entity_poly.pdbx_seq_one_letter_code
_entity_poly.pdbx_strand_id
1 'polypeptide(L)'
;MIDLLWLNKVAVDLASKTAWVEGGATLGEIYYAVGTSSNSLGFPAGFCPAVGNGGHIGGGGFGFMSRKYGLASDNVVDAILIDANGKLLDHKSMGEEVFWAIRGGGAGSWGAVYSWKITLVDVPETVTVLQLTRSGSSSDAVKLFNKWQWVAPDLEDEFTLMISVTANSGTSVVTNYKGLYLGPQSSAITSINRVYPELKVVKGECKEMKWVESNVYLADFTKSVTVDALKDRFPASDQKRYYKWKGDYVKKCISVEGIEGIRRREVKLEWGEMCIKEEKIACQKAKLQWLKEGDSNTAFFHRLLSFRRNHNTISKIENVNGVILDESALIEDEILKFFSNQYKSKGERRVSVEDIHWMPINKAQRAQMEIPF
;
A
#
# COMPACT_ATOMS: atom_id res chain seq x y z
N MET A 1 -0.86 8.74 19.74
CA MET A 1 -0.59 8.68 18.29
C MET A 1 0.61 9.58 18.02
N ILE A 2 1.66 9.06 17.42
CA ILE A 2 2.82 9.85 16.96
C ILE A 2 2.61 10.08 15.47
N ASP A 3 2.38 11.34 15.08
CA ASP A 3 2.20 11.72 13.69
C ASP A 3 3.51 12.35 13.18
N LEU A 4 4.04 11.83 12.08
CA LEU A 4 5.32 12.24 11.51
C LEU A 4 5.16 13.35 10.46
N LEU A 5 3.97 13.92 10.26
CA LEU A 5 3.65 14.90 9.21
C LEU A 5 4.73 15.96 8.97
N TRP A 6 5.33 16.48 10.04
CA TRP A 6 6.32 17.57 10.00
C TRP A 6 7.77 17.12 9.76
N LEU A 7 8.03 15.81 9.74
CA LEU A 7 9.31 15.22 9.36
C LEU A 7 9.25 14.84 7.88
N ASN A 8 9.27 15.85 7.01
CA ASN A 8 9.04 15.69 5.58
C ASN A 8 10.15 16.22 4.67
N LYS A 9 11.34 16.49 5.21
CA LYS A 9 12.46 16.94 4.40
C LYS A 9 12.95 15.84 3.47
N VAL A 10 13.27 16.23 2.23
CA VAL A 10 13.91 15.40 1.22
C VAL A 10 15.17 16.10 0.75
N ALA A 11 16.33 15.54 1.05
CA ALA A 11 17.63 16.08 0.69
C ALA A 11 18.27 15.20 -0.38
N VAL A 12 18.32 15.69 -1.62
CA VAL A 12 18.86 14.98 -2.79
C VAL A 12 20.35 15.30 -2.96
N ASP A 13 21.16 14.25 -3.09
CA ASP A 13 22.57 14.34 -3.48
C ASP A 13 22.76 13.72 -4.86
N LEU A 14 22.97 14.59 -5.86
CA LEU A 14 23.17 14.20 -7.25
C LEU A 14 24.52 13.53 -7.48
N ALA A 15 25.54 13.82 -6.67
CA ALA A 15 26.88 13.26 -6.85
C ALA A 15 26.90 11.78 -6.46
N SER A 16 26.26 11.43 -5.34
CA SER A 16 26.13 10.03 -4.90
C SER A 16 24.89 9.32 -5.46
N LYS A 17 24.01 10.03 -6.18
CA LYS A 17 22.68 9.55 -6.61
C LYS A 17 21.90 8.97 -5.43
N THR A 18 21.88 9.66 -4.29
CA THR A 18 21.10 9.25 -3.13
C THR A 18 20.22 10.39 -2.63
N ALA A 19 19.24 10.05 -1.78
CA ALA A 19 18.50 11.06 -1.04
C ALA A 19 18.22 10.60 0.39
N TRP A 20 18.31 11.53 1.35
CA TRP A 20 17.75 11.34 2.68
C TRP A 20 16.30 11.82 2.69
N VAL A 21 15.40 10.99 3.19
CA VAL A 21 13.95 11.19 3.17
C VAL A 21 13.39 10.95 4.56
N GLU A 22 12.95 12.01 5.24
CA GLU A 22 12.32 11.88 6.55
C GLU A 22 11.01 11.08 6.47
N GLY A 23 10.70 10.30 7.52
CA GLY A 23 9.64 9.28 7.51
C GLY A 23 8.21 9.79 7.30
N GLY A 24 7.98 11.09 7.47
CA GLY A 24 6.70 11.77 7.21
C GLY A 24 6.55 12.35 5.81
N ALA A 25 7.59 12.32 4.97
CA ALA A 25 7.49 12.73 3.57
C ALA A 25 6.52 11.84 2.80
N THR A 26 5.77 12.39 1.86
CA THR A 26 4.94 11.59 0.95
C THR A 26 5.75 11.17 -0.28
N LEU A 27 5.27 10.15 -1.00
CA LEU A 27 5.89 9.74 -2.27
C LEU A 27 5.94 10.90 -3.27
N GLY A 28 4.89 11.73 -3.31
CA GLY A 28 4.83 12.91 -4.15
C GLY A 28 5.93 13.92 -3.84
N GLU A 29 6.20 14.22 -2.57
CA GLU A 29 7.30 15.12 -2.19
C GLU A 29 8.67 14.55 -2.58
N ILE A 30 8.87 13.24 -2.44
CA ILE A 30 10.09 12.57 -2.93
C ILE A 30 10.23 12.76 -4.44
N TYR A 31 9.17 12.46 -5.20
CA TYR A 31 9.18 12.58 -6.66
C TYR A 31 9.42 14.02 -7.12
N TYR A 32 8.79 14.98 -6.45
CA TYR A 32 9.00 16.41 -6.69
C TYR A 32 10.46 16.79 -6.45
N ALA A 33 11.03 16.46 -5.29
CA ALA A 33 12.41 16.81 -4.96
C ALA A 33 13.42 16.18 -5.92
N VAL A 34 13.26 14.90 -6.25
CA VAL A 34 14.14 14.20 -7.20
C VAL A 34 13.99 14.77 -8.60
N GLY A 35 12.75 14.91 -9.09
CA GLY A 35 12.46 15.36 -10.45
C GLY A 35 12.78 16.84 -10.72
N THR A 36 12.78 17.67 -9.67
CA THR A 36 13.25 19.07 -9.77
C THR A 36 14.76 19.17 -9.69
N SER A 37 15.43 18.21 -9.05
CA SER A 37 16.89 18.17 -8.96
C SER A 37 17.55 17.57 -10.22
N SER A 38 16.88 16.63 -10.89
CA SER A 38 17.38 16.01 -12.12
C SER A 38 16.25 15.48 -13.02
N ASN A 39 16.42 15.62 -14.34
CA ASN A 39 15.52 15.02 -15.33
C ASN A 39 15.88 13.55 -15.66
N SER A 40 17.03 13.05 -15.19
CA SER A 40 17.55 11.72 -15.51
C SER A 40 17.60 10.78 -14.31
N LEU A 41 17.07 11.20 -13.16
CA LEU A 41 16.96 10.37 -11.95
C LEU A 41 15.49 10.19 -11.54
N GLY A 42 15.20 9.05 -10.94
CA GLY A 42 13.91 8.72 -10.35
C GLY A 42 14.04 7.84 -9.11
N PHE A 43 12.90 7.46 -8.53
CA PHE A 43 12.83 6.52 -7.40
C PHE A 43 11.68 5.52 -7.60
N PRO A 44 11.93 4.19 -7.55
CA PRO A 44 10.91 3.18 -7.80
C PRO A 44 10.02 2.95 -6.58
N ALA A 45 8.91 3.69 -6.49
CA ALA A 45 7.90 3.51 -5.44
C ALA A 45 6.47 3.59 -6.01
N GLY A 46 5.48 3.56 -5.13
CA GLY A 46 4.06 3.53 -5.46
C GLY A 46 3.55 4.74 -6.24
N PHE A 47 2.44 4.58 -6.96
CA PHE A 47 1.92 5.61 -7.86
C PHE A 47 1.02 6.66 -7.18
N CYS A 48 0.61 6.45 -5.92
CA CYS A 48 -0.25 7.37 -5.18
C CYS A 48 0.61 8.43 -4.45
N PRO A 49 0.57 9.72 -4.83
CA PRO A 49 1.51 10.73 -4.32
C PRO A 49 1.34 11.01 -2.82
N ALA A 50 0.11 10.95 -2.29
CA ALA A 50 -0.17 11.25 -0.89
C ALA A 50 0.24 10.14 0.10
N VAL A 51 0.68 8.97 -0.38
CA VAL A 51 1.11 7.87 0.49
C VAL A 51 2.40 8.27 1.22
N GLY A 52 2.43 8.08 2.54
CA GLY A 52 3.61 8.35 3.37
C GLY A 52 4.71 7.30 3.19
N ASN A 53 5.96 7.75 3.05
CA ASN A 53 7.09 6.87 2.75
C ASN A 53 7.44 5.93 3.93
N GLY A 54 7.28 6.37 5.18
CA GLY A 54 7.63 5.57 6.36
C GLY A 54 6.90 4.21 6.39
N GLY A 55 5.62 4.20 6.03
CA GLY A 55 4.85 2.96 5.87
C GLY A 55 5.13 2.23 4.55
N HIS A 56 5.25 2.98 3.46
CA HIS A 56 5.38 2.43 2.11
C HIS A 56 6.69 1.65 1.91
N ILE A 57 7.83 2.26 2.25
CA ILE A 57 9.15 1.64 2.17
C ILE A 57 9.23 0.49 3.19
N GLY A 58 8.75 0.70 4.43
CA GLY A 58 8.75 -0.32 5.47
C GLY A 58 7.92 -1.57 5.16
N GLY A 59 6.96 -1.46 4.25
CA GLY A 59 6.14 -2.57 3.73
C GLY A 59 6.58 -3.09 2.36
N GLY A 60 7.71 -2.63 1.82
CA GLY A 60 8.23 -3.03 0.52
C GLY A 60 8.17 -1.88 -0.49
N GLY A 61 6.97 -1.55 -0.97
CA GLY A 61 6.72 -0.41 -1.85
C GLY A 61 6.80 -0.74 -3.35
N PHE A 62 5.71 -1.27 -3.91
CA PHE A 62 5.59 -1.61 -5.33
C PHE A 62 5.05 -0.45 -6.18
N GLY A 63 5.57 -0.30 -7.40
CA GLY A 63 5.05 0.65 -8.38
C GLY A 63 5.45 0.38 -9.83
N PHE A 64 5.27 1.38 -10.70
CA PHE A 64 5.43 1.22 -12.15
C PHE A 64 6.86 0.90 -12.61
N MET A 65 7.87 1.24 -11.81
CA MET A 65 9.27 0.95 -12.13
C MET A 65 9.77 -0.34 -11.47
N SER A 66 8.92 -1.07 -10.74
CA SER A 66 9.37 -2.24 -9.97
C SER A 66 9.79 -3.43 -10.81
N ARG A 67 9.35 -3.53 -12.07
CA ARG A 67 9.84 -4.57 -12.99
C ARG A 67 11.33 -4.40 -13.31
N LYS A 68 11.80 -3.15 -13.44
CA LYS A 68 13.19 -2.84 -13.77
C LYS A 68 14.09 -2.68 -12.54
N TYR A 69 13.59 -2.02 -11.51
CA TYR A 69 14.41 -1.57 -10.36
C TYR A 69 14.02 -2.19 -9.03
N GLY A 70 13.05 -3.11 -8.99
CA GLY A 70 12.57 -3.72 -7.75
C GLY A 70 11.69 -2.79 -6.91
N LEU A 71 11.53 -3.11 -5.64
CA LEU A 71 10.70 -2.36 -4.69
C LEU A 71 11.43 -1.10 -4.19
N ALA A 72 10.68 -0.18 -3.59
CA ALA A 72 11.26 0.99 -2.92
C ALA A 72 12.27 0.57 -1.83
N SER A 73 11.95 -0.48 -1.07
CA SER A 73 12.81 -1.09 -0.05
C SER A 73 14.10 -1.72 -0.58
N ASP A 74 14.09 -2.26 -1.80
CA ASP A 74 15.30 -2.81 -2.44
C ASP A 74 16.33 -1.71 -2.75
N ASN A 75 15.87 -0.46 -2.83
CA ASN A 75 16.65 0.72 -3.15
C ASN A 75 16.98 1.57 -1.91
N VAL A 76 16.97 0.96 -0.71
CA VAL A 76 17.39 1.60 0.54
C VAL A 76 18.80 1.15 0.90
N VAL A 77 19.69 2.12 1.17
CA VAL A 77 21.10 1.90 1.51
C VAL A 77 21.48 2.30 2.93
N ASP A 78 20.62 3.05 3.63
CA ASP A 78 20.76 3.37 5.04
C ASP A 78 19.40 3.81 5.61
N ALA A 79 19.28 3.88 6.94
CA ALA A 79 18.10 4.40 7.61
C ALA A 79 18.48 4.88 9.01
N ILE A 80 17.77 5.87 9.54
CA ILE A 80 17.81 6.24 10.95
C ILE A 80 16.54 5.70 11.61
N LEU A 81 16.71 4.73 12.51
CA LEU A 81 15.65 4.09 13.29
C LEU A 81 15.70 4.59 14.73
N ILE A 82 14.54 4.90 15.31
CA ILE A 82 14.38 5.11 16.74
C ILE A 82 13.89 3.80 17.35
N ASP A 83 14.73 3.17 18.18
CA ASP A 83 14.41 1.92 18.84
C ASP A 83 13.47 2.11 20.06
N ALA A 84 13.14 1.00 20.74
CA ALA A 84 12.27 1.03 21.92
C ALA A 84 12.85 1.80 23.12
N ASN A 85 14.17 2.04 23.13
CA ASN A 85 14.85 2.82 24.18
C ASN A 85 14.99 4.30 23.78
N GLY A 86 14.48 4.71 22.62
CA GLY A 86 14.62 6.06 22.09
C GLY A 86 16.01 6.36 21.52
N LYS A 87 16.83 5.33 21.26
CA LYS A 87 18.15 5.51 20.65
C LYS A 87 18.00 5.65 19.13
N LEU A 88 18.75 6.60 18.57
CA LEU A 88 18.92 6.75 17.13
C LEU A 88 19.95 5.73 16.64
N LEU A 89 19.53 4.88 15.71
CA LEU A 89 20.35 3.84 15.11
C LEU A 89 20.41 4.07 13.60
N ASP A 90 21.60 4.29 13.07
CA ASP A 90 21.89 4.16 11.65
C ASP A 90 22.00 2.68 11.24
N HIS A 91 22.19 2.36 9.94
CA HIS A 91 22.36 0.98 9.46
C HIS A 91 23.45 0.24 10.25
N LYS A 92 24.60 0.87 10.45
CA LYS A 92 25.73 0.26 11.18
C LYS A 92 25.37 -0.09 12.62
N SER A 93 24.67 0.80 13.33
CA SER A 93 24.38 0.65 14.76
C SER A 93 23.11 -0.15 15.04
N MET A 94 22.16 -0.25 14.11
CA MET A 94 21.03 -1.18 14.21
C MET A 94 21.43 -2.62 13.86
N GLY A 95 22.48 -2.80 13.04
CA GLY A 95 22.95 -4.09 12.56
C GLY A 95 22.14 -4.62 11.37
N GLU A 96 22.73 -5.58 10.65
CA GLU A 96 22.19 -6.08 9.37
C GLU A 96 20.80 -6.70 9.50
N GLU A 97 20.52 -7.44 10.58
CA GLU A 97 19.24 -8.11 10.78
C GLU A 97 18.07 -7.13 10.90
N VAL A 98 18.27 -6.05 11.67
CA VAL A 98 17.26 -5.01 11.83
C VAL A 98 17.13 -4.20 10.53
N PHE A 99 18.25 -3.87 9.90
CA PHE A 99 18.24 -3.16 8.62
C PHE A 99 17.54 -3.96 7.50
N TRP A 100 17.70 -5.27 7.48
CA TRP A 100 16.93 -6.17 6.62
C TRP A 100 15.45 -6.15 6.99
N ALA A 101 15.11 -6.29 8.28
CA ALA A 101 13.73 -6.40 8.73
C ALA A 101 12.89 -5.15 8.46
N ILE A 102 13.47 -3.95 8.62
CA ILE A 102 12.75 -2.70 8.35
C ILE A 102 12.48 -2.47 6.86
N ARG A 103 13.17 -3.15 5.95
CA ARG A 103 13.00 -3.04 4.49
C ARG A 103 11.97 -4.05 3.94
N GLY A 104 10.79 -4.10 4.56
CA GLY A 104 9.67 -4.92 4.08
C GLY A 104 8.96 -5.77 5.13
N GLY A 105 9.53 -5.91 6.33
CA GLY A 105 8.95 -6.68 7.44
C GLY A 105 7.74 -6.02 8.12
N GLY A 106 7.20 -4.95 7.53
CA GLY A 106 6.03 -4.23 8.03
C GLY A 106 6.41 -3.06 8.94
N ALA A 107 5.98 -1.86 8.54
CA ALA A 107 6.15 -0.66 9.34
C ALA A 107 5.43 -0.77 10.69
N GLY A 108 6.03 -0.19 11.74
CA GLY A 108 5.45 -0.13 13.09
C GLY A 108 5.82 -1.30 14.02
N SER A 109 6.59 -2.30 13.56
CA SER A 109 7.00 -3.45 14.39
C SER A 109 8.39 -3.30 15.01
N TRP A 110 9.27 -2.52 14.37
CA TRP A 110 10.71 -2.53 14.64
C TRP A 110 11.23 -1.24 15.29
N GLY A 111 10.35 -0.28 15.53
CA GLY A 111 10.67 1.08 15.95
C GLY A 111 10.07 2.13 15.02
N ALA A 112 10.45 3.38 15.20
CA ALA A 112 10.01 4.49 14.35
C ALA A 112 11.16 4.91 13.42
N VAL A 113 10.99 4.71 12.11
CA VAL A 113 11.99 5.18 11.14
C VAL A 113 11.89 6.70 11.03
N TYR A 114 12.96 7.38 11.45
CA TYR A 114 13.10 8.83 11.35
C TYR A 114 13.39 9.25 9.90
N SER A 115 14.29 8.57 9.22
CA SER A 115 14.67 8.91 7.85
C SER A 115 15.24 7.69 7.10
N TRP A 116 14.98 7.62 5.80
CA TRP A 116 15.56 6.63 4.90
C TRP A 116 16.63 7.27 4.02
N LYS A 117 17.73 6.56 3.78
CA LYS A 117 18.65 6.90 2.69
C LYS A 117 18.35 5.98 1.51
N ILE A 118 17.83 6.57 0.45
CA ILE A 118 17.44 5.86 -0.77
C ILE A 118 18.47 6.08 -1.88
N THR A 119 18.65 5.08 -2.73
CA THR A 119 19.36 5.19 -3.99
C THR A 119 18.40 5.64 -5.08
N LEU A 120 18.83 6.62 -5.87
CA LEU A 120 18.12 7.12 -7.03
C LEU A 120 18.55 6.32 -8.26
N VAL A 121 17.58 6.00 -9.12
CA VAL A 121 17.78 5.16 -10.31
C VAL A 121 17.80 6.03 -11.57
N ASP A 122 18.56 5.59 -12.57
CA ASP A 122 18.60 6.29 -13.85
C ASP A 122 17.27 6.13 -14.61
N VAL A 123 16.76 7.23 -15.16
CA VAL A 123 15.59 7.24 -16.04
C VAL A 123 15.94 8.02 -17.31
N PRO A 124 15.39 7.64 -18.48
CA PRO A 124 15.60 8.43 -19.68
C PRO A 124 14.95 9.81 -19.53
N GLU A 125 15.51 10.82 -20.22
CA GLU A 125 14.95 12.19 -20.20
C GLU A 125 13.49 12.23 -20.69
N THR A 126 13.09 11.25 -21.50
CA THR A 126 11.73 11.07 -21.99
C THR A 126 11.23 9.66 -21.66
N VAL A 127 10.11 9.59 -20.97
CA VAL A 127 9.33 8.36 -20.73
C VAL A 127 7.98 8.46 -21.45
N THR A 128 7.33 7.32 -21.67
CA THR A 128 5.99 7.27 -22.26
C THR A 128 5.00 6.68 -21.27
N VAL A 129 3.92 7.41 -21.00
CA VAL A 129 2.76 6.89 -20.26
C VAL A 129 1.72 6.40 -21.25
N LEU A 130 1.12 5.25 -20.96
CA LEU A 130 -0.05 4.72 -21.64
C LEU A 130 -1.27 4.81 -20.72
N GLN A 131 -2.35 5.41 -21.21
CA GLN A 131 -3.65 5.39 -20.54
C GLN A 131 -4.74 5.13 -21.57
N LEU A 132 -5.39 3.98 -21.45
CA LEU A 132 -6.43 3.58 -22.38
C LEU A 132 -7.55 2.81 -21.67
N THR A 133 -8.74 2.97 -22.22
CA THR A 133 -9.95 2.30 -21.76
C THR A 133 -10.53 1.50 -22.91
N ARG A 134 -10.90 0.25 -22.65
CA ARG A 134 -11.64 -0.60 -23.58
C ARG A 134 -12.95 -0.98 -22.91
N SER A 135 -14.04 -0.51 -23.50
CA SER A 135 -15.41 -0.86 -23.11
C SER A 135 -15.94 -1.89 -24.10
N GLY A 136 -16.63 -2.90 -23.60
CA GLY A 136 -17.18 -3.94 -24.47
C GLY A 136 -18.08 -4.91 -23.73
N SER A 137 -18.35 -6.04 -24.38
CA SER A 137 -19.03 -7.14 -23.71
C SER A 137 -18.13 -7.74 -22.64
N SER A 138 -18.72 -8.52 -21.73
CA SER A 138 -17.92 -9.28 -20.76
C SER A 138 -16.97 -10.27 -21.42
N SER A 139 -17.36 -10.85 -22.56
CA SER A 139 -16.49 -11.76 -23.32
C SER A 139 -15.25 -11.04 -23.83
N ASP A 140 -15.40 -9.79 -24.28
CA ASP A 140 -14.27 -8.99 -24.78
C ASP A 140 -13.30 -8.66 -23.64
N ALA A 141 -13.83 -8.25 -22.47
CA ALA A 141 -13.02 -7.98 -21.29
C ALA A 141 -12.27 -9.23 -20.80
N VAL A 142 -12.92 -10.40 -20.80
CA VAL A 142 -12.28 -11.67 -20.42
C VAL A 142 -11.17 -12.04 -21.40
N LYS A 143 -11.38 -11.89 -22.72
CA LYS A 143 -10.33 -12.14 -23.73
C LYS A 143 -9.12 -11.24 -23.51
N LEU A 144 -9.35 -9.94 -23.29
CA LEU A 144 -8.28 -8.99 -23.03
C LEU A 144 -7.56 -9.30 -21.70
N PHE A 145 -8.29 -9.53 -20.60
CA PHE A 145 -7.66 -9.90 -19.32
C PHE A 145 -6.84 -11.19 -19.46
N ASN A 146 -7.38 -12.21 -20.13
CA ASN A 146 -6.68 -13.47 -20.34
C ASN A 146 -5.36 -13.27 -21.09
N LYS A 147 -5.37 -12.49 -22.18
CA LYS A 147 -4.14 -12.18 -22.93
C LYS A 147 -3.16 -11.34 -22.10
N TRP A 148 -3.66 -10.36 -21.34
CA TRP A 148 -2.83 -9.52 -20.46
C TRP A 148 -2.03 -10.32 -19.44
N GLN A 149 -2.59 -11.39 -18.87
CA GLN A 149 -1.90 -12.24 -17.88
C GLN A 149 -0.60 -12.87 -18.42
N TRP A 150 -0.53 -13.11 -19.73
CA TRP A 150 0.67 -13.64 -20.38
C TRP A 150 1.61 -12.54 -20.87
N VAL A 151 1.05 -11.44 -21.38
CA VAL A 151 1.82 -10.34 -21.94
C VAL A 151 2.52 -9.53 -20.86
N ALA A 152 1.79 -9.07 -19.85
CA ALA A 152 2.30 -8.12 -18.87
C ALA A 152 3.58 -8.59 -18.13
N PRO A 153 3.70 -9.86 -17.68
CA PRO A 153 4.93 -10.33 -17.05
C PRO A 153 6.09 -10.54 -18.05
N ASP A 154 5.81 -10.76 -19.34
CA ASP A 154 6.79 -11.09 -20.40
C ASP A 154 7.25 -9.87 -21.21
N LEU A 155 6.67 -8.69 -20.96
CA LEU A 155 7.16 -7.44 -21.55
C LEU A 155 8.60 -7.16 -21.12
N GLU A 156 9.34 -6.36 -21.91
CA GLU A 156 10.68 -5.89 -21.52
C GLU A 156 10.67 -5.12 -20.20
N ASP A 157 11.77 -5.15 -19.43
CA ASP A 157 11.82 -4.61 -18.07
C ASP A 157 11.46 -3.12 -17.99
N GLU A 158 11.75 -2.36 -19.05
CA GLU A 158 11.40 -0.95 -19.22
C GLU A 158 9.89 -0.70 -19.29
N PHE A 159 9.08 -1.73 -19.54
CA PHE A 159 7.64 -1.60 -19.78
C PHE A 159 6.83 -2.25 -18.65
N THR A 160 6.07 -1.44 -17.92
CA THR A 160 5.04 -1.95 -17.02
C THR A 160 3.65 -1.66 -17.57
N LEU A 161 2.76 -2.65 -17.56
CA LEU A 161 1.35 -2.52 -17.95
C LEU A 161 0.44 -3.12 -16.89
N MET A 162 -0.29 -2.28 -16.18
CA MET A 162 -1.31 -2.68 -15.21
C MET A 162 -2.70 -2.62 -15.83
N ILE A 163 -3.57 -3.55 -15.43
CA ILE A 163 -4.98 -3.58 -15.79
C ILE A 163 -5.85 -3.38 -14.54
N SER A 164 -6.93 -2.62 -14.67
CA SER A 164 -8.07 -2.70 -13.76
C SER A 164 -9.33 -3.03 -14.55
N VAL A 165 -10.18 -3.88 -13.98
CA VAL A 165 -11.46 -4.28 -14.56
C VAL A 165 -12.55 -3.71 -13.68
N THR A 166 -13.56 -3.11 -14.28
CA THR A 166 -14.70 -2.53 -13.56
C THR A 166 -15.99 -2.88 -14.30
N ALA A 167 -16.98 -3.41 -13.57
CA ALA A 167 -18.32 -3.56 -14.09
C ALA A 167 -19.02 -2.20 -14.10
N ASN A 168 -19.68 -1.85 -15.22
CA ASN A 168 -20.55 -0.67 -15.28
C ASN A 168 -22.01 -1.11 -15.09
N SER A 169 -22.92 -0.17 -14.80
CA SER A 169 -24.34 -0.49 -14.65
C SER A 169 -24.90 -1.18 -15.91
N GLY A 170 -25.31 -2.44 -15.78
CA GLY A 170 -25.77 -3.30 -16.88
C GLY A 170 -24.83 -4.48 -17.20
N THR A 171 -24.64 -4.79 -18.49
CA THR A 171 -23.83 -5.94 -18.97
C THR A 171 -22.44 -5.54 -19.49
N SER A 172 -22.14 -4.24 -19.55
CA SER A 172 -20.88 -3.73 -20.09
C SER A 172 -19.76 -3.77 -19.05
N VAL A 173 -18.58 -4.20 -19.48
CA VAL A 173 -17.37 -4.25 -18.65
C VAL A 173 -16.34 -3.31 -19.24
N VAL A 174 -15.65 -2.60 -18.36
CA VAL A 174 -14.60 -1.65 -18.71
C VAL A 174 -13.27 -2.21 -18.23
N THR A 175 -12.30 -2.30 -19.14
CA THR A 175 -10.90 -2.59 -18.80
C THR A 175 -10.10 -1.31 -18.99
N ASN A 176 -9.43 -0.87 -17.93
CA ASN A 176 -8.55 0.29 -17.95
C ASN A 176 -7.11 -0.19 -17.85
N TYR A 177 -6.26 0.36 -18.69
CA TYR A 177 -4.84 0.07 -18.68
C TYR A 177 -4.07 1.33 -18.33
N LYS A 178 -3.13 1.17 -17.41
CA LYS A 178 -2.11 2.18 -17.13
C LYS A 178 -0.75 1.54 -17.37
N GLY A 179 0.08 2.20 -18.17
CA GLY A 179 1.43 1.74 -18.44
C GLY A 179 2.45 2.85 -18.32
N LEU A 180 3.67 2.45 -17.98
CA LEU A 180 4.86 3.29 -18.04
C LEU A 180 5.90 2.55 -18.86
N TYR A 181 6.43 3.21 -19.87
CA TYR A 181 7.55 2.75 -20.67
C TYR A 181 8.72 3.71 -20.52
N LEU A 182 9.88 3.20 -20.11
CA LEU A 182 11.11 3.98 -19.95
C LEU A 182 11.79 4.19 -21.31
N GLY A 183 11.15 4.98 -22.17
CA GLY A 183 11.66 5.33 -23.48
C GLY A 183 10.63 6.05 -24.36
N PRO A 184 10.93 6.19 -25.67
CA PRO A 184 10.09 6.92 -26.61
C PRO A 184 8.80 6.20 -26.96
N GLN A 185 7.79 6.97 -27.35
CA GLN A 185 6.44 6.52 -27.63
C GLN A 185 6.38 5.56 -28.82
N SER A 186 7.20 5.77 -29.84
CA SER A 186 7.27 4.90 -31.02
C SER A 186 7.66 3.47 -30.63
N SER A 187 8.65 3.32 -29.75
CA SER A 187 9.09 2.03 -29.22
C SER A 187 8.02 1.40 -28.33
N ALA A 188 7.39 2.17 -27.44
CA ALA A 188 6.30 1.68 -26.59
C ALA A 188 5.16 1.08 -27.44
N ILE A 189 4.68 1.82 -28.43
CA ILE A 189 3.57 1.39 -29.31
C ILE A 189 3.98 0.16 -30.13
N THR A 190 5.20 0.15 -30.67
CA THR A 190 5.71 -0.99 -31.45
C THR A 190 5.82 -2.24 -30.58
N SER A 191 6.39 -2.11 -29.38
CA SER A 191 6.60 -3.20 -28.43
C SER A 191 5.26 -3.82 -28.03
N ILE A 192 4.29 -3.01 -27.57
CA ILE A 192 3.01 -3.53 -27.10
C ILE A 192 2.14 -4.09 -28.24
N ASN A 193 2.08 -3.44 -29.40
CA ASN A 193 1.25 -3.93 -30.51
C ASN A 193 1.85 -5.20 -31.17
N ARG A 194 3.15 -5.45 -31.02
CA ARG A 194 3.78 -6.70 -31.48
C ARG A 194 3.30 -7.91 -30.68
N VAL A 195 3.21 -7.79 -29.35
CA VAL A 195 2.89 -8.91 -28.45
C VAL A 195 1.42 -8.94 -28.00
N TYR A 196 0.73 -7.81 -28.12
CA TYR A 196 -0.67 -7.62 -27.72
C TYR A 196 -1.47 -6.79 -28.75
N PRO A 197 -1.53 -7.22 -30.02
CA PRO A 197 -2.23 -6.50 -31.09
C PRO A 197 -3.73 -6.31 -30.84
N GLU A 198 -4.35 -7.20 -30.04
CA GLU A 198 -5.78 -7.14 -29.70
C GLU A 198 -6.13 -5.91 -28.85
N LEU A 199 -5.14 -5.35 -28.11
CA LEU A 199 -5.32 -4.14 -27.32
C LEU A 199 -5.43 -2.88 -28.21
N LYS A 200 -4.88 -2.93 -29.43
CA LYS A 200 -4.94 -1.88 -30.46
C LYS A 200 -4.50 -0.52 -29.91
N VAL A 201 -3.30 -0.45 -29.35
CA VAL A 201 -2.79 0.81 -28.78
C VAL A 201 -2.48 1.78 -29.91
N VAL A 202 -2.99 3.01 -29.81
CA VAL A 202 -2.75 4.08 -30.80
C VAL A 202 -1.98 5.25 -30.22
N LYS A 203 -1.39 6.07 -31.09
CA LYS A 203 -0.55 7.22 -30.71
C LYS A 203 -1.24 8.17 -29.73
N GLY A 204 -2.54 8.44 -29.91
CA GLY A 204 -3.30 9.35 -29.05
C GLY A 204 -3.52 8.87 -27.60
N GLU A 205 -3.22 7.59 -27.31
CA GLU A 205 -3.36 6.97 -25.97
C GLU A 205 -2.03 6.91 -25.21
N CYS A 206 -0.95 7.33 -25.87
CA CYS A 206 0.38 7.37 -25.32
C CYS A 206 0.82 8.83 -25.21
N LYS A 207 1.58 9.19 -24.17
CA LYS A 207 2.09 10.55 -24.00
C LYS A 207 3.54 10.51 -23.53
N GLU A 208 4.42 11.14 -24.29
CA GLU A 208 5.80 11.39 -23.89
C GLU A 208 5.85 12.55 -22.89
N MET A 209 6.68 12.39 -21.86
CA MET A 209 6.88 13.38 -20.80
C MET A 209 8.15 13.05 -20.01
N LYS A 210 8.55 13.94 -19.10
CA LYS A 210 9.60 13.64 -18.11
C LYS A 210 9.09 12.65 -17.07
N TRP A 211 10.00 11.91 -16.44
CA TRP A 211 9.64 10.96 -15.38
C TRP A 211 8.80 11.59 -14.26
N VAL A 212 9.15 12.78 -13.77
CA VAL A 212 8.40 13.44 -12.69
C VAL A 212 6.96 13.79 -13.10
N GLU A 213 6.76 14.20 -14.35
CA GLU A 213 5.44 14.50 -14.92
C GLU A 213 4.59 13.24 -15.04
N SER A 214 5.22 12.09 -15.30
CA SER A 214 4.53 10.79 -15.36
C SER A 214 3.89 10.40 -14.04
N ASN A 215 4.50 10.75 -12.89
CA ASN A 215 3.94 10.46 -11.57
C ASN A 215 2.65 11.25 -11.32
N VAL A 216 2.58 12.51 -11.77
CA VAL A 216 1.34 13.30 -11.73
C VAL A 216 0.29 12.68 -12.63
N TYR A 217 0.66 12.39 -13.87
CA TYR A 217 -0.25 11.89 -14.89
C TYR A 217 -0.83 10.51 -14.56
N LEU A 218 -0.06 9.64 -13.89
CA LEU A 218 -0.51 8.31 -13.47
C LEU A 218 -1.36 8.36 -12.19
N ALA A 219 -1.11 9.33 -11.31
CA ALA A 219 -1.86 9.55 -10.06
C ALA A 219 -3.26 10.13 -10.28
N ASP A 220 -3.40 11.08 -11.20
CA ASP A 220 -4.65 11.82 -11.42
C ASP A 220 -5.26 11.49 -12.79
N PHE A 221 -6.57 11.26 -12.85
CA PHE A 221 -7.30 11.00 -14.10
C PHE A 221 -7.63 12.30 -14.86
N THR A 222 -7.17 13.47 -14.37
CA THR A 222 -7.40 14.77 -14.99
C THR A 222 -6.17 15.27 -15.76
N LYS A 223 -6.40 15.80 -16.96
CA LYS A 223 -5.37 16.00 -18.01
C LYS A 223 -4.39 17.17 -17.80
N SER A 224 -4.46 17.89 -16.68
CA SER A 224 -3.72 19.14 -16.51
C SER A 224 -3.43 19.42 -15.04
N VAL A 225 -2.30 18.93 -14.56
CA VAL A 225 -1.76 19.35 -13.28
C VAL A 225 -0.25 19.53 -13.40
N THR A 226 0.27 20.59 -12.80
CA THR A 226 1.71 20.88 -12.74
C THR A 226 2.40 19.91 -11.78
N VAL A 227 3.73 19.77 -11.92
CA VAL A 227 4.56 18.96 -11.01
C VAL A 227 4.40 19.38 -9.54
N ASP A 228 4.01 20.64 -9.28
CA ASP A 228 3.74 21.14 -7.93
C ASP A 228 2.63 20.38 -7.18
N ALA A 229 1.68 19.75 -7.87
CA ALA A 229 0.62 18.99 -7.21
C ALA A 229 1.12 17.72 -6.52
N LEU A 230 2.34 17.26 -6.82
CA LEU A 230 2.97 16.19 -6.05
C LEU A 230 3.23 16.60 -4.59
N LYS A 231 3.27 17.90 -4.29
CA LYS A 231 3.40 18.40 -2.92
C LYS A 231 2.07 18.42 -2.16
N ASP A 232 0.95 18.21 -2.84
CA ASP A 232 -0.36 18.19 -2.18
C ASP A 232 -0.55 16.87 -1.42
N ARG A 233 -0.61 16.98 -0.10
CA ARG A 233 -0.81 15.87 0.83
C ARG A 233 -2.29 15.53 1.02
N PHE A 234 -3.18 16.44 0.66
CA PHE A 234 -4.63 16.33 0.87
C PHE A 234 -5.39 16.69 -0.41
N PRO A 235 -5.11 16.00 -1.54
CA PRO A 235 -5.73 16.33 -2.80
C PRO A 235 -7.25 16.18 -2.70
N ALA A 236 -7.99 17.16 -3.25
CA ALA A 236 -9.45 17.18 -3.20
C ALA A 236 -10.12 15.96 -3.87
N SER A 237 -9.40 15.27 -4.76
CA SER A 237 -9.80 14.01 -5.38
C SER A 237 -9.82 12.82 -4.39
N ASP A 238 -9.08 12.90 -3.27
CA ASP A 238 -9.05 11.91 -2.20
C ASP A 238 -10.20 12.14 -1.20
N GLN A 239 -11.42 12.29 -1.72
CA GLN A 239 -12.62 12.30 -0.88
C GLN A 239 -12.62 11.02 -0.03
N LYS A 240 -12.70 11.18 1.30
CA LYS A 240 -12.71 10.10 2.29
C LYS A 240 -13.82 9.09 1.99
N ARG A 241 -13.52 8.10 1.16
CA ARG A 241 -14.37 6.95 0.87
C ARG A 241 -13.94 5.82 1.77
N TYR A 242 -14.91 5.12 2.34
CA TYR A 242 -14.63 3.87 3.04
C TYR A 242 -14.35 2.80 2.00
N TYR A 243 -13.19 2.15 2.10
CA TYR A 243 -12.80 1.06 1.22
C TYR A 243 -12.28 -0.13 2.03
N LYS A 244 -12.42 -1.33 1.46
CA LYS A 244 -11.81 -2.55 1.98
C LYS A 244 -11.10 -3.27 0.84
N TRP A 245 -9.77 -3.20 0.85
CA TRP A 245 -8.93 -3.91 -0.12
C TRP A 245 -8.46 -5.25 0.44
N LYS A 246 -8.29 -6.21 -0.48
CA LYS A 246 -7.57 -7.47 -0.27
C LYS A 246 -6.61 -7.65 -1.44
N GLY A 247 -5.46 -8.24 -1.19
CA GLY A 247 -4.48 -8.60 -2.21
C GLY A 247 -4.29 -10.12 -2.25
N ASP A 248 -3.97 -10.63 -3.44
CA ASP A 248 -3.61 -12.02 -3.70
C ASP A 248 -2.46 -12.07 -4.69
N TYR A 249 -1.73 -13.19 -4.70
CA TYR A 249 -0.66 -13.44 -5.68
C TYR A 249 -1.06 -14.60 -6.60
N VAL A 250 -0.93 -14.38 -7.90
CA VAL A 250 -1.28 -15.37 -8.93
C VAL A 250 0.00 -16.04 -9.44
N LYS A 251 0.15 -17.35 -9.18
CA LYS A 251 1.28 -18.16 -9.70
C LYS A 251 0.97 -18.88 -11.01
N LYS A 252 -0.30 -19.16 -11.26
CA LYS A 252 -0.82 -19.78 -12.48
C LYS A 252 -1.92 -18.89 -13.02
N CYS A 253 -1.91 -18.62 -14.31
CA CYS A 253 -2.92 -17.80 -14.97
C CYS A 253 -4.33 -18.27 -14.61
N ILE A 254 -5.19 -17.30 -14.27
CA ILE A 254 -6.59 -17.55 -13.94
C ILE A 254 -7.29 -18.04 -15.21
N SER A 255 -8.02 -19.15 -15.13
CA SER A 255 -8.76 -19.68 -16.27
C SER A 255 -9.84 -18.71 -16.74
N VAL A 256 -10.29 -18.87 -17.99
CA VAL A 256 -11.37 -18.06 -18.57
C VAL A 256 -12.63 -18.11 -17.70
N GLU A 257 -13.00 -19.31 -17.23
CA GLU A 257 -14.15 -19.53 -16.35
C GLU A 257 -13.95 -18.86 -14.98
N GLY A 258 -12.71 -18.83 -14.48
CA GLY A 258 -12.33 -18.12 -13.27
C GLY A 258 -12.50 -16.61 -13.39
N ILE A 259 -12.05 -16.02 -14.50
CA ILE A 259 -12.21 -14.58 -14.80
C ILE A 259 -13.69 -14.23 -14.91
N GLU A 260 -14.49 -15.05 -15.61
CA GLU A 260 -15.95 -14.88 -15.67
C GLU A 260 -16.61 -15.02 -14.28
N GLY A 261 -16.07 -15.89 -13.43
CA GLY A 261 -16.48 -16.09 -12.04
C GLY A 261 -16.26 -14.86 -11.15
N ILE A 262 -15.17 -14.12 -11.34
CA ILE A 262 -14.87 -12.88 -10.61
C ILE A 262 -15.98 -11.85 -10.86
N ARG A 263 -16.40 -11.68 -12.13
CA ARG A 263 -17.51 -10.79 -12.50
C ARG A 263 -18.80 -11.15 -11.76
N ARG A 264 -19.16 -12.44 -11.69
CA ARG A 264 -20.37 -12.89 -10.99
C ARG A 264 -20.37 -12.51 -9.51
N ARG A 265 -19.19 -12.41 -8.89
CA ARG A 265 -19.04 -11.95 -7.50
C ARG A 265 -19.08 -10.42 -7.41
N GLU A 266 -18.53 -9.70 -8.38
CA GLU A 266 -18.61 -8.23 -8.42
C GLU A 266 -20.04 -7.71 -8.64
N VAL A 267 -20.83 -8.35 -9.51
CA VAL A 267 -22.27 -8.02 -9.63
C VAL A 267 -23.02 -8.37 -8.33
N LYS A 268 -22.58 -9.39 -7.59
CA LYS A 268 -23.06 -9.65 -6.22
C LYS A 268 -22.58 -8.61 -5.20
N LEU A 269 -21.56 -7.80 -5.46
CA LEU A 269 -21.15 -6.71 -4.56
C LEU A 269 -22.20 -5.59 -4.52
N GLU A 270 -23.12 -5.49 -5.48
CA GLU A 270 -24.32 -4.65 -5.34
C GLU A 270 -25.18 -5.08 -4.15
N TRP A 271 -25.16 -6.37 -3.77
CA TRP A 271 -25.76 -6.86 -2.52
C TRP A 271 -24.98 -6.35 -1.31
N GLY A 272 -23.66 -6.25 -1.40
CA GLY A 272 -22.80 -5.63 -0.39
C GLY A 272 -23.09 -4.14 -0.22
N GLU A 273 -23.33 -3.41 -1.31
CA GLU A 273 -23.79 -2.01 -1.25
C GLU A 273 -25.18 -1.88 -0.66
N MET A 274 -26.10 -2.82 -0.93
CA MET A 274 -27.40 -2.89 -0.26
C MET A 274 -27.23 -3.18 1.24
N CYS A 275 -26.36 -4.11 1.63
CA CYS A 275 -26.03 -4.37 3.04
C CYS A 275 -25.36 -3.16 3.71
N ILE A 276 -24.51 -2.40 3.01
CA ILE A 276 -23.90 -1.15 3.52
C ILE A 276 -24.96 -0.04 3.62
N LYS A 277 -25.89 0.05 2.68
CA LYS A 277 -27.04 0.99 2.74
C LYS A 277 -27.97 0.61 3.87
N GLU A 278 -28.22 -0.68 4.07
CA GLU A 278 -29.00 -1.24 5.17
C GLU A 278 -28.30 -1.01 6.51
N GLU A 279 -26.98 -1.18 6.58
CA GLU A 279 -26.14 -0.88 7.75
C GLU A 279 -26.11 0.63 8.03
N LYS A 280 -26.03 1.48 7.01
CA LYS A 280 -26.16 2.95 7.15
C LYS A 280 -27.56 3.35 7.63
N ILE A 281 -28.62 2.72 7.12
CA ILE A 281 -29.99 2.90 7.61
C ILE A 281 -30.08 2.43 9.07
N ALA A 282 -29.47 1.30 9.41
CA ALA A 282 -29.43 0.77 10.77
C ALA A 282 -28.64 1.69 11.72
N CYS A 283 -27.50 2.25 11.29
CA CYS A 283 -26.72 3.24 12.05
C CYS A 283 -27.45 4.57 12.18
N GLN A 284 -28.16 5.03 11.14
CA GLN A 284 -28.99 6.23 11.21
C GLN A 284 -30.18 6.03 12.13
N LYS A 285 -30.85 4.88 12.06
CA LYS A 285 -31.89 4.47 13.02
C LYS A 285 -31.33 4.37 14.43
N ALA A 286 -30.14 3.78 14.62
CA ALA A 286 -29.48 3.70 15.91
C ALA A 286 -29.08 5.08 16.45
N LYS A 287 -28.65 6.02 15.60
CA LYS A 287 -28.39 7.42 15.98
C LYS A 287 -29.67 8.18 16.32
N LEU A 288 -30.74 8.00 15.55
CA LEU A 288 -32.07 8.55 15.85
C LEU A 288 -32.63 7.98 17.16
N GLN A 289 -32.41 6.68 17.40
CA GLN A 289 -32.80 5.99 18.63
C GLN A 289 -31.96 6.48 19.82
N TRP A 290 -30.65 6.66 19.63
CA TRP A 290 -29.73 7.23 20.63
C TRP A 290 -30.09 8.69 20.97
N LEU A 291 -30.42 9.51 19.96
CA LEU A 291 -30.91 10.88 20.15
C LEU A 291 -32.28 10.92 20.86
N LYS A 292 -33.14 9.92 20.61
CA LYS A 292 -34.46 9.80 21.25
C LYS A 292 -34.37 9.30 22.69
N GLU A 293 -33.42 8.42 22.99
CA GLU A 293 -33.32 7.69 24.27
C GLU A 293 -32.26 8.26 25.23
N GLY A 294 -31.35 9.12 24.77
CA GLY A 294 -30.40 9.87 25.59
C GLY A 294 -29.17 9.08 26.09
N ASP A 295 -28.14 9.82 26.51
CA ASP A 295 -26.76 9.38 26.83
C ASP A 295 -26.61 8.61 28.16
N SER A 296 -27.66 7.91 28.61
CA SER A 296 -27.65 7.33 29.97
C SER A 296 -28.30 5.95 30.04
N ASN A 297 -27.98 5.06 29.10
CA ASN A 297 -28.56 3.72 29.14
C ASN A 297 -27.53 2.57 28.99
N THR A 298 -27.07 2.08 30.14
CA THR A 298 -26.28 0.84 30.28
C THR A 298 -26.97 -0.36 29.65
N ALA A 299 -28.31 -0.37 29.55
CA ALA A 299 -29.07 -1.46 28.93
C ALA A 299 -28.84 -1.62 27.43
N PHE A 300 -28.52 -0.55 26.68
CA PHE A 300 -28.15 -0.66 25.26
C PHE A 300 -26.79 -1.35 25.11
N PHE A 301 -25.80 -0.92 25.90
CA PHE A 301 -24.48 -1.53 25.93
C PHE A 301 -24.55 -3.01 26.32
N HIS A 302 -25.34 -3.36 27.35
CA HIS A 302 -25.53 -4.75 27.76
C HIS A 302 -26.24 -5.59 26.68
N ARG A 303 -27.22 -5.03 25.95
CA ARG A 303 -27.86 -5.75 24.83
C ARG A 303 -26.92 -5.98 23.66
N LEU A 304 -26.12 -4.98 23.29
CA LEU A 304 -25.12 -5.12 22.22
C LEU A 304 -24.02 -6.13 22.59
N LEU A 305 -23.56 -6.11 23.85
CA LEU A 305 -22.60 -7.07 24.38
C LEU A 305 -23.19 -8.49 24.43
N SER A 306 -24.45 -8.66 24.85
CA SER A 306 -25.13 -9.97 24.81
C SER A 306 -25.31 -10.48 23.38
N PHE A 307 -25.65 -9.61 22.43
CA PHE A 307 -25.74 -9.99 21.02
C PHE A 307 -24.38 -10.45 20.47
N ARG A 308 -23.31 -9.68 20.73
CA ARG A 308 -21.93 -10.05 20.34
C ARG A 308 -21.46 -11.33 21.02
N ARG A 309 -21.78 -11.51 22.31
CA ARG A 309 -21.51 -12.76 23.03
C ARG A 309 -22.16 -13.93 22.32
N ASN A 310 -23.46 -13.85 22.03
CA ASN A 310 -24.18 -14.94 21.37
C ASN A 310 -23.64 -15.25 19.97
N HIS A 311 -23.25 -14.23 19.20
CA HIS A 311 -22.73 -14.42 17.84
C HIS A 311 -21.28 -14.93 17.80
N ASN A 312 -20.47 -14.61 18.82
CA ASN A 312 -19.06 -14.96 18.87
C ASN A 312 -18.76 -16.08 19.89
N THR A 313 -19.78 -16.73 20.44
CA THR A 313 -19.59 -17.86 21.37
C THR A 313 -19.09 -19.05 20.58
N ILE A 314 -17.88 -19.50 20.91
CA ILE A 314 -17.31 -20.74 20.39
C ILE A 314 -17.93 -21.88 21.19
N SER A 315 -18.83 -22.63 20.56
CA SER A 315 -19.53 -23.75 21.18
C SER A 315 -18.84 -25.09 20.95
N LYS A 316 -17.99 -25.20 19.92
CA LYS A 316 -17.21 -26.40 19.58
C LYS A 316 -15.87 -26.01 18.96
N ILE A 317 -14.81 -26.75 19.26
CA ILE A 317 -13.51 -26.68 18.56
C ILE A 317 -13.03 -28.09 18.23
N GLU A 318 -12.27 -28.24 17.15
CA GLU A 318 -11.55 -29.47 16.83
C GLU A 318 -10.09 -29.28 17.20
N ASN A 319 -9.53 -30.17 18.02
CA ASN A 319 -8.14 -30.08 18.43
C ASN A 319 -7.18 -30.66 17.36
N VAL A 320 -5.88 -30.52 17.60
CA VAL A 320 -4.83 -30.99 16.66
C VAL A 320 -4.81 -32.50 16.44
N ASN A 321 -5.51 -33.27 17.27
CA ASN A 321 -5.66 -34.73 17.16
C ASN A 321 -6.99 -35.13 16.49
N GLY A 322 -7.77 -34.17 15.98
CA GLY A 322 -9.06 -34.41 15.32
C GLY A 322 -10.23 -34.69 16.27
N VAL A 323 -10.09 -34.39 17.57
CA VAL A 323 -11.15 -34.58 18.56
C VAL A 323 -11.98 -33.30 18.68
N ILE A 324 -13.29 -33.42 18.56
CA ILE A 324 -14.24 -32.31 18.76
C ILE A 324 -14.51 -32.15 20.26
N LEU A 325 -14.23 -30.96 20.77
CA LEU A 325 -14.51 -30.54 22.15
C LEU A 325 -15.71 -29.59 22.12
N ASP A 326 -16.75 -29.89 22.90
CA ASP A 326 -17.96 -29.07 23.00
C ASP A 326 -18.35 -28.72 24.45
N GLU A 327 -17.54 -29.11 25.43
CA GLU A 327 -17.64 -28.64 26.80
C GLU A 327 -16.78 -27.39 27.02
N SER A 328 -17.37 -26.35 27.59
CA SER A 328 -16.72 -25.03 27.76
C SER A 328 -15.37 -25.11 28.48
N ALA A 329 -15.23 -25.97 29.50
CA ALA A 329 -13.99 -26.14 30.24
C ALA A 329 -12.87 -26.77 29.39
N LEU A 330 -13.23 -27.72 28.51
CA LEU A 330 -12.27 -28.37 27.61
C LEU A 330 -11.87 -27.45 26.45
N ILE A 331 -12.81 -26.64 25.95
CA ILE A 331 -12.55 -25.61 24.94
C ILE A 331 -11.55 -24.59 25.49
N GLU A 332 -11.77 -24.11 26.71
CA GLU A 332 -10.89 -23.15 27.38
C GLU A 332 -9.48 -23.71 27.57
N ASP A 333 -9.35 -24.93 28.10
CA ASP A 333 -8.05 -25.57 28.33
C ASP A 333 -7.27 -25.78 27.03
N GLU A 334 -7.93 -26.23 25.95
CA GLU A 334 -7.27 -26.48 24.67
C GLU A 334 -6.82 -25.17 23.99
N ILE A 335 -7.62 -24.09 24.07
CA ILE A 335 -7.23 -22.77 23.56
C ILE A 335 -6.01 -22.25 24.33
N LEU A 336 -6.05 -22.33 25.66
CA LEU A 336 -4.94 -21.90 26.52
C LEU A 336 -3.68 -22.69 26.22
N LYS A 337 -3.80 -24.01 26.05
CA LYS A 337 -2.69 -24.91 25.72
C LYS A 337 -2.08 -24.62 24.34
N PHE A 338 -2.91 -24.39 23.32
CA PHE A 338 -2.47 -24.04 21.97
C PHE A 338 -1.60 -22.77 21.98
N PHE A 339 -2.12 -21.68 22.54
CA PHE A 339 -1.41 -20.41 22.57
C PHE A 339 -0.21 -20.40 23.52
N SER A 340 -0.31 -21.10 24.66
CA SER A 340 0.83 -21.26 25.58
C SER A 340 2.00 -21.98 24.91
N ASN A 341 1.74 -22.96 24.06
CA ASN A 341 2.79 -23.64 23.29
C ASN A 341 3.33 -22.78 22.15
N GLN A 342 2.47 -22.02 21.47
CA GLN A 342 2.87 -21.13 20.37
C GLN A 342 3.75 -19.96 20.85
N TYR A 343 3.47 -19.41 22.03
CA TYR A 343 4.14 -18.22 22.55
C TYR A 343 5.16 -18.49 23.67
N LYS A 344 5.46 -19.77 23.96
CA LYS A 344 6.52 -20.14 24.90
C LYS A 344 7.88 -19.71 24.34
N SER A 345 8.47 -18.68 24.93
CA SER A 345 9.84 -18.26 24.66
C SER A 345 10.84 -19.25 25.26
N LYS A 346 11.99 -19.46 24.60
CA LYS A 346 13.12 -20.19 25.16
C LYS A 346 13.75 -19.37 26.30
N GLY A 347 13.33 -19.61 27.54
CA GLY A 347 14.09 -19.48 28.80
C GLY A 347 14.90 -18.22 29.18
N GLU A 348 15.06 -17.20 28.33
CA GLU A 348 15.90 -16.04 28.63
C GLU A 348 15.10 -14.93 29.33
N ARG A 349 15.68 -14.40 30.41
CA ARG A 349 15.07 -13.45 31.36
C ARG A 349 14.67 -12.15 30.64
N ARG A 350 13.37 -11.81 30.62
CA ARG A 350 12.87 -10.52 30.12
C ARG A 350 13.04 -9.43 31.17
N VAL A 351 13.58 -8.28 30.78
CA VAL A 351 13.64 -7.05 31.60
C VAL A 351 12.23 -6.44 31.66
N SER A 352 11.78 -6.00 32.85
CA SER A 352 10.47 -5.36 33.00
C SER A 352 10.56 -3.84 32.93
N VAL A 353 9.43 -3.18 32.68
CA VAL A 353 9.34 -1.71 32.52
C VAL A 353 9.70 -1.00 33.83
N GLU A 354 9.47 -1.64 34.97
CA GLU A 354 9.86 -1.12 36.28
C GLU A 354 11.38 -1.05 36.49
N ASP A 355 12.16 -1.81 35.71
CA ASP A 355 13.62 -1.82 35.78
C ASP A 355 14.29 -0.74 34.90
N ILE A 356 13.51 0.08 34.19
CA ILE A 356 14.00 1.08 33.24
C ILE A 356 14.12 2.45 33.94
N HIS A 357 15.35 2.87 34.25
CA HIS A 357 15.64 4.19 34.79
C HIS A 357 15.68 5.23 33.65
N TRP A 358 14.61 6.00 33.48
CA TRP A 358 14.53 7.03 32.45
C TRP A 358 15.48 8.20 32.75
N MET A 359 16.53 8.38 31.94
CA MET A 359 17.36 9.60 31.98
C MET A 359 16.81 10.62 30.96
N PRO A 360 16.30 11.78 31.39
CA PRO A 360 15.84 12.79 30.46
C PRO A 360 17.00 13.34 29.64
N ILE A 361 16.81 13.44 28.32
CA ILE A 361 17.81 14.02 27.40
C ILE A 361 18.08 15.48 27.78
N ASN A 362 19.36 15.82 27.85
CA ASN A 362 19.77 17.15 28.29
C ASN A 362 19.71 18.18 27.15
N LYS A 363 19.78 19.46 27.53
CA LYS A 363 19.64 20.58 26.59
C LYS A 363 20.71 20.60 25.49
N ALA A 364 21.90 20.04 25.75
CA ALA A 364 22.98 19.96 24.75
C ALA A 364 22.70 18.89 23.70
N GLN A 365 22.15 17.73 24.11
CA GLN A 365 21.71 16.68 23.19
C GLN A 365 20.55 17.17 22.30
N ARG A 366 19.62 17.95 22.87
CA ARG A 366 18.54 18.59 22.10
C ARG A 366 19.08 19.57 21.05
N ALA A 367 20.06 20.40 21.41
CA ALA A 367 20.64 21.39 20.50
C ALA A 367 21.42 20.77 19.32
N GLN A 368 22.00 19.57 19.48
CA GLN A 368 22.66 18.84 18.39
C GLN A 368 21.66 18.28 17.35
N MET A 369 20.40 18.10 17.73
CA MET A 369 19.33 17.61 16.84
C MET A 369 18.66 18.74 16.05
N GLU A 370 18.93 20.01 16.40
CA GLU A 370 18.35 21.20 15.77
C GLU A 370 19.29 21.88 14.76
N ILE A 371 20.48 21.34 14.50
CA ILE A 371 21.42 21.95 13.54
C ILE A 371 20.98 21.61 12.10
N PRO A 372 20.61 22.60 11.27
CA PRO A 372 20.37 22.40 9.86
C PRO A 372 21.72 22.25 9.14
N PHE A 373 21.83 21.26 8.26
CA PHE A 373 22.93 21.19 7.29
C PHE A 373 22.83 22.34 6.29
#